data_AF-A0A2T6VC82-F1
#
_entry.id   AF-A0A2T6VC82-F1
#
_cell.length_a   1.000
_cell.length_b   1.000
_cell.length_c   1.000
_cell.angle_alpha   90.00
_cell.angle_beta   90.00
_cell.angle_gamma   90.00
#
_symmetry.space_group_name_H-M   'P 1'
#
loop_
_entity.id
_entity.type
_entity.pdbx_description
1 polymer ?
#
loop_
_entity_poly.entity_id
_entity_poly.type
_entity_poly.pdbx_seq_one_letter_code
_entity_poly.pdbx_strand_id
1 'polypeptide(L)'
;KNPKLENEILGLHFPNPLGLAAGFDKNASMLRALIAFGFGYLEAGTLTNEAQVGNERPRLFRHIEEESLQNAMGFNNYGAVLGVRSFKHFAPYKTPIGINLGKNKHIEQAHALEDYKAVLNKCLNIGDYYTFNLSSPNTPNLRDLQNKAFVHELFCMAKEMTHKPLFLKIAPDLETDDMLEIVNSAIEAGAHGIIATNTTIDKSLVFAPKEMGGL
;
A
#
# COMPACT_ATOMS: atom_id res chain seq x y z
N LYS A 1 -8.91 26.10 5.79
CA LYS A 1 -9.15 25.48 4.47
C LYS A 1 -8.75 26.50 3.41
N ASN A 2 -8.01 26.10 2.38
CA ASN A 2 -7.57 26.96 1.28
C ASN A 2 -8.06 26.34 -0.04
N PRO A 3 -9.04 26.94 -0.74
CA PRO A 3 -9.61 26.39 -1.97
C PRO A 3 -8.56 26.11 -3.07
N LYS A 4 -7.42 26.83 -3.05
CA LYS A 4 -6.33 26.60 -4.01
C LYS A 4 -5.61 25.26 -3.86
N LEU A 5 -5.82 24.56 -2.73
CA LEU A 5 -5.23 23.25 -2.47
C LEU A 5 -6.17 22.10 -2.81
N GLU A 6 -7.43 22.38 -3.17
CA GLU A 6 -8.40 21.34 -3.51
C GLU A 6 -8.06 20.71 -4.87
N ASN A 7 -8.21 19.39 -4.97
CA ASN A 7 -7.93 18.64 -6.20
C ASN A 7 -9.09 17.68 -6.50
N GLU A 8 -9.38 17.49 -7.78
CA GLU A 8 -10.27 16.44 -8.27
C GLU A 8 -9.45 15.46 -9.11
N ILE A 9 -9.31 14.23 -8.63
CA ILE A 9 -8.48 13.20 -9.27
C ILE A 9 -9.30 11.93 -9.36
N LEU A 10 -9.50 11.41 -10.58
CA LEU A 10 -10.25 10.17 -10.84
C LEU A 10 -11.67 10.19 -10.24
N GLY A 11 -12.32 11.36 -10.25
CA GLY A 11 -13.66 11.55 -9.68
C GLY A 11 -13.70 11.64 -8.14
N LEU A 12 -12.55 11.66 -7.47
CA LEU A 12 -12.44 11.84 -6.02
C LEU A 12 -12.04 13.28 -5.69
N HIS A 13 -12.72 13.88 -4.72
CA HIS A 13 -12.42 15.22 -4.23
C HIS A 13 -11.45 15.16 -3.03
N PHE A 14 -10.25 15.71 -3.22
CA PHE A 14 -9.21 15.84 -2.20
C PHE A 14 -9.20 17.28 -1.67
N PRO A 15 -9.52 17.53 -0.37
CA PRO A 15 -9.60 18.88 0.16
C PRO A 15 -8.22 19.56 0.29
N ASN A 16 -7.13 18.79 0.20
CA ASN A 16 -5.76 19.23 0.07
C ASN A 16 -4.89 18.07 -0.48
N PRO A 17 -3.67 18.32 -0.98
CA PRO A 17 -2.85 17.28 -1.60
C PRO A 17 -2.06 16.43 -0.59
N LEU A 18 -2.15 16.71 0.71
CA LEU A 18 -1.35 16.01 1.73
C LEU A 18 -2.13 14.83 2.31
N GLY A 19 -1.63 13.62 2.11
CA GLY A 19 -2.22 12.41 2.71
C GLY A 19 -1.31 11.72 3.71
N LEU A 20 -1.89 10.77 4.43
CA LEU A 20 -1.14 9.83 5.27
C LEU A 20 -0.97 8.50 4.55
N ALA A 21 0.28 8.09 4.34
CA ALA A 21 0.62 6.89 3.61
C ALA A 21 0.24 5.58 4.33
N ALA A 22 0.14 4.49 3.57
CA ALA A 22 -0.05 3.15 4.11
C ALA A 22 1.06 2.75 5.08
N GLY A 23 0.72 1.85 6.00
CA GLY A 23 1.61 1.33 7.03
C GLY A 23 1.40 1.97 8.40
N PHE A 24 0.75 3.15 8.47
CA PHE A 24 0.42 3.82 9.72
C PHE A 24 -0.83 3.19 10.37
N ASP A 25 -1.99 3.24 9.72
CA ASP A 25 -3.22 2.56 10.15
C ASP A 25 -3.45 1.27 9.36
N LYS A 26 -2.74 0.21 9.75
CA LYS A 26 -2.77 -1.08 9.03
C LYS A 26 -4.11 -1.79 9.06
N ASN A 27 -4.98 -1.45 10.01
CA ASN A 27 -6.23 -2.16 10.27
C ASN A 27 -7.47 -1.27 10.07
N ALA A 28 -7.32 -0.07 9.51
CA ALA A 28 -8.40 0.91 9.35
C ALA A 28 -9.16 1.21 10.66
N SER A 29 -8.47 1.19 11.80
CA SER A 29 -9.09 1.35 13.12
C SER A 29 -9.01 2.78 13.67
N MET A 30 -8.25 3.66 13.00
CA MET A 30 -7.95 5.02 13.46
C MET A 30 -8.38 6.10 12.46
N LEU A 31 -8.99 5.73 11.33
CA LEU A 31 -9.35 6.63 10.23
C LEU A 31 -10.05 7.93 10.68
N ARG A 32 -11.10 7.83 11.51
CA ARG A 32 -11.84 9.01 11.98
C ARG A 32 -10.97 9.99 12.76
N ALA A 33 -10.06 9.48 13.60
CA ALA A 33 -9.13 10.31 14.36
C ALA A 33 -8.06 10.91 13.44
N LEU A 34 -7.54 10.12 12.50
CA LEU A 34 -6.52 10.56 11.55
C LEU A 34 -7.02 11.68 10.63
N ILE A 35 -8.26 11.60 10.16
CA ILE A 35 -8.91 12.66 9.37
C ILE A 35 -8.96 13.99 10.14
N ALA A 36 -9.12 13.95 11.47
CA ALA A 36 -9.20 15.16 12.29
C ALA A 36 -7.89 15.97 12.33
N PHE A 37 -6.74 15.36 11.99
CA PHE A 37 -5.47 16.07 11.83
C PHE A 37 -5.38 16.88 10.52
N GLY A 38 -6.36 16.77 9.63
CA GLY A 38 -6.47 17.60 8.43
C GLY A 38 -5.88 17.01 7.15
N PHE A 39 -5.51 15.72 7.14
CA PHE A 39 -5.09 15.03 5.92
C PHE A 39 -6.18 15.06 4.84
N GLY A 40 -5.78 15.35 3.61
CA GLY A 40 -6.63 15.36 2.42
C GLY A 40 -6.96 13.97 1.89
N TYR A 41 -6.19 12.95 2.26
CA TYR A 41 -6.55 11.54 2.09
C TYR A 41 -5.82 10.66 3.09
N LEU A 42 -6.31 9.45 3.31
CA LEU A 42 -5.61 8.42 4.10
C LEU A 42 -5.48 7.15 3.27
N GLU A 43 -4.40 6.41 3.47
CA GLU A 43 -4.28 5.06 2.94
C GLU A 43 -4.17 4.05 4.08
N ALA A 44 -5.20 3.21 4.25
CA ALA A 44 -5.22 2.15 5.25
C ALA A 44 -4.51 0.88 4.74
N GLY A 45 -4.02 0.05 5.65
CA GLY A 45 -3.29 -1.17 5.31
C GLY A 45 -1.77 -0.99 5.41
N THR A 46 -0.95 -1.88 4.85
CA THR A 46 -1.32 -2.99 3.96
C THR A 46 -2.14 -4.07 4.64
N LEU A 47 -3.34 -4.33 4.12
CA LEU A 47 -4.18 -5.47 4.50
C LEU A 47 -3.79 -6.69 3.68
N THR A 48 -3.80 -7.84 4.34
CA THR A 48 -3.61 -9.14 3.70
C THR A 48 -4.91 -9.97 3.81
N ASN A 49 -5.03 -11.00 2.98
CA ASN A 49 -6.22 -11.86 2.93
C ASN A 49 -6.56 -12.47 4.31
N GLU A 50 -5.53 -12.96 4.99
CA GLU A 50 -5.56 -13.50 6.34
C GLU A 50 -4.75 -12.63 7.31
N ALA A 51 -5.01 -12.77 8.61
CA ALA A 51 -4.21 -12.10 9.63
C ALA A 51 -2.77 -12.61 9.65
N GLN A 52 -1.82 -11.73 9.95
CA GLN A 52 -0.45 -12.15 10.20
C GLN A 52 0.25 -11.25 11.21
N VAL A 53 1.10 -11.84 12.04
CA VAL A 53 1.79 -11.15 13.15
C VAL A 53 2.93 -10.24 12.68
N GLY A 54 3.45 -10.47 11.47
CA GLY A 54 4.64 -9.85 10.89
C GLY A 54 5.95 -10.49 11.35
N ASN A 55 7.08 -9.83 11.10
CA ASN A 55 8.40 -10.35 11.52
C ASN A 55 8.61 -10.18 13.04
N GLU A 56 9.59 -10.88 13.60
CA GLU A 56 9.92 -10.79 15.03
C GLU A 56 10.32 -9.37 15.46
N ARG A 57 10.12 -9.03 16.75
CA ARG A 57 10.50 -7.73 17.31
C ARG A 57 11.92 -7.82 17.91
N PRO A 58 12.72 -6.73 17.91
CA PRO A 58 12.41 -5.37 17.42
C PRO A 58 12.46 -5.27 15.88
N ARG A 59 11.59 -4.42 15.31
CA ARG A 59 11.37 -4.32 13.85
C ARG A 59 11.03 -2.92 13.34
N LEU A 60 11.22 -1.90 14.17
CA LEU A 60 11.10 -0.49 13.83
C LEU A 60 12.15 0.27 14.63
N PHE A 61 12.97 1.03 13.92
CA PHE A 61 14.13 1.72 14.44
C PHE A 61 14.07 3.18 13.98
N ARG A 62 14.55 4.09 14.82
CA ARG A 62 14.62 5.53 14.52
C ARG A 62 16.08 5.93 14.35
N HIS A 63 16.35 6.67 13.29
CA HIS A 63 17.62 7.32 13.00
C HIS A 63 17.36 8.82 13.11
N ILE A 64 17.57 9.35 14.33
CA ILE A 64 17.08 10.68 14.71
C ILE A 64 17.84 11.78 13.96
N GLU A 65 19.15 11.61 13.77
CA GLU A 65 20.01 12.61 13.12
C GLU A 65 19.64 12.78 11.64
N GLU A 66 19.23 11.69 10.97
CA GLU A 66 18.79 11.66 9.58
C GLU A 66 17.28 11.79 9.40
N GLU A 67 16.54 12.09 10.47
CA GLU A 67 15.07 12.18 10.49
C GLU A 67 14.36 10.97 9.84
N SER A 68 14.95 9.79 10.01
CA SER A 68 14.62 8.59 9.24
C SER A 68 14.10 7.44 10.11
N LEU A 69 13.35 6.53 9.48
CA LEU A 69 12.85 5.30 10.09
C LEU A 69 13.36 4.10 9.32
N GLN A 70 13.79 3.06 10.01
CA GLN A 70 14.05 1.76 9.37
C GLN A 70 13.07 0.73 9.93
N ASN A 71 12.40 -0.03 9.05
CA ASN A 71 11.38 -0.98 9.49
C ASN A 71 11.46 -2.33 8.76
N ALA A 72 11.30 -3.39 9.54
CA ALA A 72 11.24 -4.78 9.09
C ALA A 72 9.87 -5.41 9.39
N MET A 73 8.77 -4.66 9.21
CA MET A 73 7.47 -5.02 9.82
C MET A 73 6.83 -6.31 9.26
N GLY A 74 6.97 -6.58 7.96
CA GLY A 74 6.42 -7.78 7.30
C GLY A 74 4.89 -7.85 7.32
N PHE A 75 4.20 -6.76 6.93
CA PHE A 75 2.73 -6.66 6.88
C PHE A 75 1.97 -7.18 8.12
N ASN A 76 2.39 -6.83 9.33
CA ASN A 76 1.60 -7.17 10.53
C ASN A 76 0.20 -6.52 10.50
N ASN A 77 -0.87 -7.32 10.43
CA ASN A 77 -2.25 -6.84 10.38
C ASN A 77 -3.24 -7.94 10.84
N TYR A 78 -4.47 -7.56 11.13
CA TYR A 78 -5.53 -8.44 11.63
C TYR A 78 -6.36 -9.12 10.51
N GLY A 79 -5.91 -9.03 9.27
CA GLY A 79 -6.57 -9.58 8.09
C GLY A 79 -7.69 -8.69 7.57
N ALA A 80 -8.01 -8.84 6.29
CA ALA A 80 -8.98 -8.00 5.60
C ALA A 80 -10.38 -8.03 6.22
N VAL A 81 -10.83 -9.16 6.78
CA VAL A 81 -12.17 -9.24 7.41
C VAL A 81 -12.30 -8.26 8.59
N LEU A 82 -11.30 -8.21 9.47
CA LEU A 82 -11.30 -7.29 10.60
C LEU A 82 -10.99 -5.85 10.18
N GLY A 83 -10.15 -5.65 9.16
CA GLY A 83 -9.92 -4.34 8.56
C GLY A 83 -11.21 -3.73 7.98
N VAL A 84 -11.98 -4.52 7.22
CA VAL A 84 -13.27 -4.12 6.65
C VAL A 84 -14.29 -3.81 7.74
N ARG A 85 -14.35 -4.63 8.79
CA ARG A 85 -15.23 -4.36 9.95
C ARG A 85 -14.87 -3.02 10.61
N SER A 86 -13.59 -2.77 10.82
CA SER A 86 -13.09 -1.53 11.45
C SER A 86 -13.39 -0.31 10.59
N PHE A 87 -13.13 -0.41 9.28
CA PHE A 87 -13.46 0.63 8.30
C PHE A 87 -14.95 1.00 8.36
N LYS A 88 -15.84 0.00 8.33
CA LYS A 88 -17.30 0.22 8.28
C LYS A 88 -17.86 0.80 9.58
N HIS A 89 -17.17 0.63 10.71
CA HIS A 89 -17.67 1.08 12.00
C HIS A 89 -17.88 2.60 12.08
N PHE A 90 -17.08 3.39 11.37
CA PHE A 90 -17.19 4.86 11.36
C PHE A 90 -17.51 5.45 9.98
N ALA A 91 -17.81 4.62 8.98
CA ALA A 91 -18.22 5.07 7.65
C ALA A 91 -19.61 5.76 7.69
N PRO A 92 -19.94 6.64 6.73
CA PRO A 92 -19.09 7.10 5.61
C PRO A 92 -18.05 8.15 6.03
N TYR A 93 -16.96 8.22 5.26
CA TYR A 93 -15.90 9.23 5.42
C TYR A 93 -16.09 10.35 4.39
N LYS A 94 -15.74 11.58 4.76
CA LYS A 94 -15.75 12.75 3.86
C LYS A 94 -14.42 12.95 3.11
N THR A 95 -13.38 12.27 3.57
CA THR A 95 -12.02 12.33 3.06
C THR A 95 -11.76 11.03 2.29
N PRO A 96 -11.20 11.08 1.07
CA PRO A 96 -10.84 9.88 0.32
C PRO A 96 -9.96 8.91 1.14
N ILE A 97 -10.33 7.63 1.14
CA ILE A 97 -9.60 6.57 1.82
C ILE A 97 -9.17 5.49 0.82
N GLY A 98 -7.85 5.32 0.65
CA GLY A 98 -7.27 4.20 -0.07
C GLY A 98 -7.17 2.95 0.78
N ILE A 99 -7.32 1.78 0.16
CA ILE A 99 -7.03 0.49 0.79
C ILE A 99 -5.80 -0.12 0.10
N ASN A 100 -4.71 -0.21 0.85
CA ASN A 100 -3.47 -0.85 0.43
C ASN A 100 -3.56 -2.35 0.67
N LEU A 101 -3.33 -3.15 -0.37
CA LEU A 101 -3.48 -4.60 -0.41
C LEU A 101 -2.12 -5.27 -0.63
N GLY A 102 -1.88 -6.36 0.06
CA GLY A 102 -0.64 -7.13 -0.01
C GLY A 102 -0.89 -8.63 0.09
N LYS A 103 0.12 -9.40 -0.32
CA LYS A 103 0.14 -10.85 -0.19
C LYS A 103 0.53 -11.29 1.23
N ASN A 104 -0.14 -12.32 1.75
CA ASN A 104 0.28 -12.99 2.97
C ASN A 104 1.69 -13.60 2.83
N LYS A 105 2.48 -13.58 3.91
CA LYS A 105 3.89 -14.03 3.89
C LYS A 105 4.04 -15.52 3.56
N HIS A 106 3.15 -16.36 4.08
CA HIS A 106 3.21 -17.81 3.94
C HIS A 106 2.76 -18.33 2.57
N ILE A 107 2.15 -17.48 1.75
CA ILE A 107 1.68 -17.83 0.41
C ILE A 107 2.87 -17.88 -0.54
N GLU A 108 3.02 -18.99 -1.27
CA GLU A 108 4.04 -19.12 -2.32
C GLU A 108 3.77 -18.17 -3.50
N GLN A 109 4.81 -17.79 -4.25
CA GLN A 109 4.64 -16.85 -5.38
C GLN A 109 3.66 -17.36 -6.44
N ALA A 110 3.62 -18.68 -6.69
CA ALA A 110 2.70 -19.30 -7.64
C ALA A 110 1.22 -19.12 -7.27
N HIS A 111 0.92 -18.76 -6.02
CA HIS A 111 -0.44 -18.50 -5.51
C HIS A 111 -0.66 -17.03 -5.14
N ALA A 112 0.26 -16.15 -5.54
CA ALA A 112 0.21 -14.73 -5.20
C ALA A 112 -1.02 -14.03 -5.80
N LEU A 113 -1.37 -14.35 -7.05
CA LEU A 113 -2.49 -13.73 -7.74
C LEU A 113 -3.83 -14.06 -7.05
N GLU A 114 -4.01 -15.31 -6.66
CA GLU A 114 -5.18 -15.80 -5.92
C GLU A 114 -5.32 -15.11 -4.56
N ASP A 115 -4.20 -14.90 -3.85
CA ASP A 115 -4.22 -14.21 -2.56
C ASP A 115 -4.55 -12.71 -2.70
N TYR A 116 -4.02 -12.05 -3.74
CA TYR A 116 -4.42 -10.68 -4.09
C TYR A 116 -5.90 -10.59 -4.48
N LYS A 117 -6.39 -11.55 -5.26
CA LYS A 117 -7.81 -11.65 -5.62
C LYS A 117 -8.68 -11.82 -4.38
N ALA A 118 -8.27 -12.68 -3.45
CA ALA A 118 -9.02 -12.95 -2.23
C ALA A 118 -9.08 -11.73 -1.30
N VAL A 119 -7.97 -11.02 -1.09
CA VAL A 119 -7.96 -9.79 -0.27
C VAL A 119 -8.75 -8.66 -0.93
N LEU A 120 -8.65 -8.49 -2.26
CA LEU A 120 -9.45 -7.53 -3.01
C LEU A 120 -10.94 -7.84 -2.88
N ASN A 121 -11.36 -9.08 -3.11
CA ASN A 121 -12.75 -9.53 -2.99
C ASN A 121 -13.35 -9.16 -1.63
N LYS A 122 -12.60 -9.36 -0.54
CA LYS A 122 -13.02 -8.98 0.82
C LYS A 122 -13.18 -7.46 0.99
N CYS A 123 -12.39 -6.67 0.25
CA CYS A 123 -12.34 -5.21 0.38
C CYS A 123 -13.20 -4.44 -0.63
N LEU A 124 -13.85 -5.09 -1.60
CA LEU A 124 -14.63 -4.44 -2.69
C LEU A 124 -15.65 -3.40 -2.21
N ASN A 125 -16.21 -3.60 -1.02
CA ASN A 125 -17.26 -2.75 -0.44
C ASN A 125 -16.74 -1.65 0.50
N ILE A 126 -15.43 -1.38 0.53
CA ILE A 126 -14.81 -0.31 1.34
C ILE A 126 -13.79 0.49 0.53
N GLY A 127 -13.42 1.66 1.05
CA GLY A 127 -12.46 2.58 0.43
C GLY A 127 -12.92 3.16 -0.91
N ASP A 128 -12.18 4.16 -1.35
CA ASP A 128 -12.43 4.93 -2.57
C ASP A 128 -11.50 4.51 -3.71
N TYR A 129 -10.32 3.98 -3.39
CA TYR A 129 -9.38 3.38 -4.33
C TYR A 129 -8.62 2.20 -3.72
N TYR A 130 -8.03 1.36 -4.56
CA TYR A 130 -7.17 0.26 -4.14
C TYR A 130 -5.73 0.46 -4.59
N THR A 131 -4.79 0.09 -3.73
CA THR A 131 -3.37 0.05 -4.05
C THR A 131 -2.84 -1.37 -3.92
N PHE A 132 -2.17 -1.87 -4.95
CA PHE A 132 -1.43 -3.12 -4.89
C PHE A 132 0.02 -2.88 -4.49
N ASN A 133 0.43 -3.47 -3.37
CA ASN A 133 1.77 -3.29 -2.81
C ASN A 133 2.67 -4.50 -3.12
N LEU A 134 3.47 -4.36 -4.17
CA LEU A 134 4.48 -5.35 -4.58
C LEU A 134 5.89 -4.98 -4.10
N SER A 135 6.04 -3.88 -3.36
CA SER A 135 7.32 -3.18 -3.16
C SER A 135 7.92 -3.28 -1.76
N SER A 136 7.22 -3.93 -0.81
CA SER A 136 7.74 -4.13 0.55
C SER A 136 9.03 -4.96 0.55
N PRO A 137 10.15 -4.46 1.11
CA PRO A 137 11.38 -5.25 1.27
C PRO A 137 11.27 -6.28 2.40
N ASN A 138 10.19 -6.27 3.17
CA ASN A 138 10.06 -7.00 4.44
C ASN A 138 9.29 -8.32 4.31
N THR A 139 8.81 -8.62 3.11
CA THR A 139 8.13 -9.86 2.75
C THR A 139 9.04 -10.59 1.76
N PRO A 140 9.60 -11.77 2.12
CA PRO A 140 10.53 -12.48 1.25
C PRO A 140 9.99 -12.64 -0.17
N ASN A 141 10.84 -12.33 -1.15
CA ASN A 141 10.58 -12.53 -2.58
C ASN A 141 9.33 -11.80 -3.10
N LEU A 142 8.81 -10.78 -2.38
CA LEU A 142 7.66 -10.02 -2.85
C LEU A 142 8.03 -9.11 -4.03
N ARG A 143 9.22 -8.52 -3.98
CA ARG A 143 9.70 -7.60 -5.03
C ARG A 143 9.93 -8.30 -6.37
N ASP A 144 10.17 -9.62 -6.37
CA ASP A 144 10.29 -10.43 -7.59
C ASP A 144 8.97 -10.48 -8.38
N LEU A 145 7.84 -10.22 -7.72
CA LEU A 145 6.54 -10.06 -8.37
C LEU A 145 6.39 -8.72 -9.11
N GLN A 146 7.32 -7.77 -8.92
CA GLN A 146 7.40 -6.55 -9.72
C GLN A 146 8.03 -6.87 -11.07
N ASN A 147 7.33 -7.66 -11.88
CA ASN A 147 7.68 -7.96 -13.25
C ASN A 147 6.47 -7.75 -14.15
N LYS A 148 6.72 -7.54 -15.44
CA LYS A 148 5.69 -7.24 -16.45
C LYS A 148 4.54 -8.24 -16.44
N ALA A 149 4.84 -9.54 -16.44
CA ALA A 149 3.81 -10.57 -16.57
C ALA A 149 2.85 -10.56 -15.37
N PHE A 150 3.39 -10.61 -14.15
CA PHE A 150 2.56 -10.64 -12.94
C PHE A 150 1.76 -9.34 -12.75
N VAL A 151 2.38 -8.19 -13.02
CA VAL A 151 1.71 -6.89 -12.89
C VAL A 151 0.55 -6.78 -13.88
N HIS A 152 0.75 -7.21 -15.13
CA HIS A 152 -0.31 -7.23 -16.12
C HIS A 152 -1.50 -8.11 -15.66
N GLU A 153 -1.23 -9.34 -15.23
CA GLU A 153 -2.26 -10.27 -14.75
C GLU A 153 -3.02 -9.74 -13.52
N LEU A 154 -2.29 -9.16 -12.57
CA LEU A 154 -2.86 -8.58 -11.35
C LEU A 154 -3.86 -7.45 -11.66
N PHE A 155 -3.51 -6.55 -12.56
CA PHE A 155 -4.37 -5.41 -12.90
C PHE A 155 -5.54 -5.81 -13.81
N CYS A 156 -5.35 -6.74 -14.75
CA CYS A 156 -6.45 -7.32 -15.51
C CYS A 156 -7.48 -7.98 -14.58
N MET A 157 -7.03 -8.80 -13.63
CA MET A 157 -7.90 -9.41 -12.60
C MET A 157 -8.64 -8.35 -11.77
N ALA A 158 -7.94 -7.32 -11.31
CA ALA A 158 -8.53 -6.28 -10.48
C ALA A 158 -9.57 -5.44 -11.23
N LYS A 159 -9.31 -5.11 -12.51
CA LYS A 159 -10.20 -4.34 -13.38
C LYS A 159 -11.52 -5.05 -13.66
N GLU A 160 -11.53 -6.38 -13.70
CA GLU A 160 -12.75 -7.19 -13.84
C GLU A 160 -13.61 -7.18 -12.55
N MET A 161 -12.99 -6.96 -11.39
CA MET A 161 -13.67 -7.03 -10.09
C MET A 161 -14.20 -5.69 -9.59
N THR A 162 -13.66 -4.57 -10.07
CA THR A 162 -14.08 -3.23 -9.60
C THR A 162 -13.84 -2.13 -10.63
N HIS A 163 -14.66 -1.09 -10.56
CA HIS A 163 -14.49 0.16 -11.31
C HIS A 163 -13.81 1.26 -10.48
N LYS A 164 -13.46 0.99 -9.22
CA LYS A 164 -12.73 1.96 -8.39
C LYS A 164 -11.32 2.18 -8.94
N PRO A 165 -10.73 3.36 -8.76
CA PRO A 165 -9.34 3.62 -9.10
C PRO A 165 -8.38 2.57 -8.52
N LEU A 166 -7.43 2.14 -9.35
CA LEU A 166 -6.43 1.12 -9.04
C LEU A 166 -5.03 1.70 -9.16
N PHE A 167 -4.19 1.50 -8.14
CA PHE A 167 -2.84 2.03 -8.08
C PHE A 167 -1.81 0.92 -7.86
N LEU A 168 -0.64 1.06 -8.50
CA LEU A 168 0.53 0.22 -8.19
C LEU A 168 1.48 1.00 -7.29
N LYS A 169 1.94 0.41 -6.18
CA LYS A 169 3.00 0.99 -5.34
C LYS A 169 4.34 0.34 -5.64
N ILE A 170 5.29 1.12 -6.14
CA ILE A 170 6.61 0.64 -6.61
C ILE A 170 7.73 0.87 -5.59
N ALA A 171 8.78 0.05 -5.66
CA ALA A 171 10.00 0.25 -4.90
C ALA A 171 10.90 1.30 -5.59
N PRO A 172 11.67 2.09 -4.82
CA PRO A 172 12.64 3.02 -5.40
C PRO A 172 13.90 2.32 -5.93
N ASP A 173 14.12 1.06 -5.52
CA ASP A 173 15.36 0.31 -5.78
C ASP A 173 15.30 -0.56 -7.04
N LEU A 174 14.62 -0.07 -8.09
CA LEU A 174 14.52 -0.73 -9.39
C LEU A 174 15.41 0.01 -10.40
N GLU A 175 16.00 -0.72 -11.34
CA GLU A 175 16.61 -0.10 -12.51
C GLU A 175 15.55 0.68 -13.29
N THR A 176 15.95 1.83 -13.84
CA THR A 176 15.00 2.80 -14.41
C THR A 176 14.18 2.18 -15.55
N ASP A 177 14.82 1.43 -16.43
CA ASP A 177 14.15 0.80 -17.58
C ASP A 177 13.18 -0.29 -17.12
N ASP A 178 13.58 -1.15 -16.17
CA ASP A 178 12.70 -2.17 -15.58
C ASP A 178 11.47 -1.54 -14.92
N MET A 179 11.69 -0.44 -14.16
CA MET A 179 10.63 0.31 -13.50
C MET A 179 9.63 0.88 -14.51
N LEU A 180 10.13 1.47 -15.61
CA LEU A 180 9.29 2.01 -16.68
C LEU A 180 8.48 0.90 -17.38
N GLU A 181 9.08 -0.26 -17.64
CA GLU A 181 8.37 -1.40 -18.21
C GLU A 181 7.24 -1.90 -17.31
N ILE A 182 7.50 -2.00 -16.00
CA ILE A 182 6.50 -2.40 -15.00
C ILE A 182 5.35 -1.39 -14.93
N VAL A 183 5.66 -0.10 -14.89
CA VAL A 183 4.66 0.98 -14.84
C VAL A 183 3.79 0.97 -16.10
N ASN A 184 4.42 0.88 -17.29
CA ASN A 184 3.69 0.81 -18.56
C ASN A 184 2.75 -0.40 -18.59
N SER A 185 3.23 -1.57 -18.13
CA SER A 185 2.44 -2.79 -18.06
C SER A 185 1.21 -2.65 -17.16
N ALA A 186 1.38 -2.02 -15.99
CA ALA A 186 0.27 -1.73 -15.07
C ALA A 186 -0.77 -0.81 -15.71
N ILE A 187 -0.33 0.28 -16.37
CA ILE A 187 -1.23 1.24 -17.02
C ILE A 187 -2.01 0.58 -18.16
N GLU A 188 -1.34 -0.18 -19.02
CA GLU A 188 -1.98 -0.94 -20.11
C GLU A 188 -3.04 -1.93 -19.59
N ALA A 189 -2.78 -2.55 -18.43
CA ALA A 189 -3.69 -3.49 -17.78
C ALA A 189 -4.84 -2.81 -16.99
N GLY A 190 -4.82 -1.49 -16.82
CA GLY A 190 -5.90 -0.73 -16.18
C GLY A 190 -5.57 -0.06 -14.84
N ALA A 191 -4.29 0.07 -14.49
CA ALA A 191 -3.89 0.97 -13.41
C ALA A 191 -4.23 2.42 -13.77
N HIS A 192 -4.75 3.16 -12.80
CA HIS A 192 -5.09 4.58 -12.94
C HIS A 192 -3.98 5.50 -12.39
N GLY A 193 -3.02 4.96 -11.64
CA GLY A 193 -1.90 5.72 -11.12
C GLY A 193 -0.84 4.86 -10.45
N ILE A 194 0.29 5.50 -10.15
CA ILE A 194 1.44 4.89 -9.49
C ILE A 194 1.72 5.63 -8.18
N ILE A 195 1.98 4.88 -7.11
CA ILE A 195 2.49 5.42 -5.85
C ILE A 195 4.00 5.23 -5.82
N ALA A 196 4.70 6.32 -6.12
CA ALA A 196 6.15 6.43 -6.04
C ALA A 196 6.52 7.21 -4.75
N THR A 197 7.16 6.61 -3.75
CA THR A 197 7.69 5.23 -3.69
C THR A 197 7.40 4.55 -2.34
N ASN A 198 7.74 3.26 -2.25
CA ASN A 198 7.93 2.58 -0.97
C ASN A 198 9.31 2.88 -0.37
N THR A 199 9.62 2.25 0.77
CA THR A 199 10.94 2.33 1.43
C THR A 199 12.07 1.78 0.56
N THR A 200 13.26 2.34 0.69
CA THR A 200 14.50 1.89 0.02
C THR A 200 15.25 0.85 0.85
N ILE A 201 16.10 0.07 0.20
CA ILE A 201 17.08 -0.81 0.88
C ILE A 201 18.49 -0.19 0.92
N ASP A 202 18.65 1.05 0.46
CA ASP A 202 19.91 1.76 0.50
C ASP A 202 20.28 2.14 1.93
N LYS A 203 21.09 1.27 2.55
CA LYS A 203 21.60 1.42 3.90
C LYS A 203 22.60 2.57 4.04
N SER A 204 23.10 3.15 2.95
CA SER A 204 24.07 4.26 3.01
C SER A 204 23.46 5.58 3.48
N LEU A 205 22.13 5.68 3.52
CA LEU A 205 21.39 6.88 3.88
C LEU A 205 21.37 7.19 5.39
N VAL A 206 21.80 6.26 6.24
CA VAL A 206 21.77 6.42 7.69
C VAL A 206 23.02 5.87 8.36
N PHE A 207 23.37 6.44 9.51
CA PHE A 207 24.42 5.88 10.36
C PHE A 207 23.97 4.59 11.06
N ALA A 208 24.88 3.61 11.16
CA ALA A 208 24.65 2.32 11.83
C ALA A 208 23.31 1.61 11.46
N PRO A 209 23.06 1.36 10.16
CA PRO A 209 21.83 0.73 9.69
C PRO A 209 21.64 -0.67 10.28
N LYS A 210 20.39 -1.10 10.42
CA LYS A 210 20.06 -2.49 10.75
C LYS A 210 20.18 -3.39 9.54
N GLU A 211 20.42 -4.68 9.79
CA GLU A 211 20.61 -5.66 8.73
C GLU A 211 19.37 -5.88 7.86
N MET A 212 18.19 -5.84 8.48
CA MET A 212 16.91 -6.03 7.81
C MET A 212 16.07 -4.76 7.88
N GLY A 213 15.20 -4.60 6.90
CA GLY A 213 14.23 -3.52 6.85
C GLY A 213 14.51 -2.53 5.73
N GLY A 214 13.45 -1.86 5.30
CA GLY A 214 13.55 -0.69 4.44
C GLY A 214 13.62 0.60 5.24
N LEU A 215 14.30 1.59 4.68
CA LEU A 215 14.33 2.99 5.10
C LEU A 215 13.21 3.78 4.41
#